data_AF-A0A0F7WN88-F1
#
_entry.id   AF-A0A0F7WN88-F1
#
_cell.length_a   1.000
_cell.length_b   1.000
_cell.length_c   1.000
_cell.angle_alpha   90.00
_cell.angle_beta   90.00
_cell.angle_gamma   90.00
#
_symmetry.space_group_name_H-M   'P 1'
#
loop_
_entity.id
_entity.type
_entity.pdbx_description
1 polymer ?
#
loop_
_entity_poly.entity_id
_entity_poly.type
_entity_poly.pdbx_seq_one_letter_code
_entity_poly.pdbx_strand_id
1 'polypeptide(L)'
;MKTWLFFTFLFSCSSFYASCRYAEVRSIHEVAGDILYDEENFWLILDLDDTLLQGGEALSHSIWKSKAIQGLQKQGTPEQEAWEAVVPFWIEIQEMGTVQPIESAIFLLIEKIQKQGKTTFVYTERPKTAKDLTLKQLHMLNVSLEDTAPQPQAPLPKNLLYTSGILFSGDYHKGPGLDLFLEICTPLPAKIIYIDNQKENVLRIGDLCQKYGIAYFGITYKAQELHPPIYFDNIAQVQYNYSKKLLSNEAAALLLRHQMHE
;
A
#
# COMPACT_ATOMS: atom_id res chain seq x y z
N MET A 1 50.87 -17.51 -49.28
CA MET A 1 49.45 -17.21 -49.06
C MET A 1 49.28 -16.67 -47.65
N LYS A 2 48.89 -15.40 -47.49
CA LYS A 2 48.63 -14.78 -46.18
C LYS A 2 47.13 -14.89 -45.90
N THR A 3 46.73 -15.72 -44.95
CA THR A 3 45.36 -15.79 -44.45
C THR A 3 45.20 -14.76 -43.33
N TRP A 4 44.40 -13.73 -43.59
CA TRP A 4 43.93 -12.80 -42.57
C TRP A 4 42.81 -13.46 -41.77
N LEU A 5 43.03 -13.68 -40.48
CA LEU A 5 41.99 -14.07 -39.53
C LEU A 5 41.26 -12.81 -39.08
N PHE A 6 40.05 -12.60 -39.59
CA PHE A 6 39.10 -11.62 -39.07
C PHE A 6 38.55 -12.14 -37.74
N PHE A 7 38.91 -11.48 -36.63
CA PHE A 7 38.21 -11.63 -35.36
C PHE A 7 36.95 -10.78 -35.39
N THR A 8 35.79 -11.40 -35.63
CA THR A 8 34.49 -10.78 -35.39
C THR A 8 34.22 -10.77 -33.89
N PHE A 9 34.35 -9.59 -33.28
CA PHE A 9 33.86 -9.34 -31.92
C PHE A 9 32.32 -9.36 -31.96
N LEU A 10 31.72 -10.51 -31.64
CA LEU A 10 30.30 -10.61 -31.37
C LEU A 10 30.02 -9.89 -30.06
N PHE A 11 29.66 -8.61 -30.14
CA PHE A 11 28.95 -7.91 -29.07
C PHE A 11 27.64 -8.65 -28.85
N SER A 12 27.63 -9.59 -27.90
CA SER A 12 26.40 -10.13 -27.36
C SER A 12 25.74 -8.99 -26.60
N CYS A 13 24.82 -8.27 -27.26
CA CYS A 13 23.75 -7.56 -26.57
C CYS A 13 22.89 -8.62 -25.87
N SER A 14 23.38 -9.14 -24.75
CA SER A 14 22.52 -9.73 -23.75
C SER A 14 21.66 -8.59 -23.24
N SER A 15 20.46 -8.45 -23.82
CA SER A 15 19.39 -7.65 -23.25
C SER A 15 19.23 -8.11 -21.81
N PHE A 16 19.75 -7.32 -20.86
CA PHE A 16 19.51 -7.51 -19.43
C PHE A 16 18.03 -7.24 -19.21
N TYR A 17 17.19 -8.24 -19.48
CA TYR A 17 15.82 -8.22 -19.01
C TYR A 17 15.89 -8.29 -17.50
N ALA A 18 15.49 -7.21 -16.85
CA ALA A 18 15.28 -7.19 -15.42
C ALA A 18 14.37 -8.38 -15.05
N SER A 19 14.81 -9.18 -14.07
CA SER A 19 14.04 -10.34 -13.64
C SER A 19 12.72 -9.87 -13.05
N CYS A 20 11.64 -10.59 -13.33
CA CYS A 20 10.31 -10.26 -12.84
C CYS A 20 9.67 -11.51 -12.24
N ARG A 21 9.32 -11.43 -10.95
CA ARG A 21 8.70 -12.49 -10.17
C ARG A 21 7.41 -11.96 -9.55
N TYR A 22 6.38 -12.81 -9.53
CA TYR A 22 5.14 -12.53 -8.83
C TYR A 22 4.80 -13.65 -7.85
N ALA A 23 4.24 -13.29 -6.70
CA ALA A 23 3.64 -14.23 -5.76
C ALA A 23 2.29 -13.70 -5.28
N GLU A 24 1.37 -14.60 -5.00
CA GLU A 24 0.20 -14.33 -4.18
C GLU A 24 0.39 -15.10 -2.88
N VAL A 25 0.26 -14.43 -1.74
CA VAL A 25 0.52 -15.02 -0.42
C VAL A 25 -0.60 -14.65 0.54
N ARG A 26 -0.87 -15.53 1.50
CA ARG A 26 -1.88 -15.32 2.54
C ARG A 26 -1.26 -14.97 3.89
N SER A 27 0.06 -15.08 4.00
CA SER A 27 0.83 -14.60 5.14
C SER A 27 2.20 -14.12 4.68
N ILE A 28 2.75 -13.11 5.36
CA ILE A 28 4.08 -12.60 5.07
C ILE A 28 5.15 -13.67 5.27
N HIS A 29 4.89 -14.66 6.14
CA HIS A 29 5.80 -15.77 6.41
C HIS A 29 6.13 -16.60 5.17
N GLU A 30 5.24 -16.65 4.17
CA GLU A 30 5.44 -17.41 2.93
C GLU A 30 6.58 -16.84 2.07
N VAL A 31 6.91 -15.55 2.22
CA VAL A 31 7.94 -14.84 1.44
C VAL A 31 8.95 -14.12 2.30
N ALA A 32 8.80 -14.08 3.62
CA ALA A 32 9.71 -13.39 4.52
C ALA A 32 11.15 -13.89 4.39
N GLY A 33 11.36 -15.20 4.20
CA GLY A 33 12.69 -15.77 3.95
C GLY A 33 13.30 -15.25 2.65
N ASP A 34 12.53 -15.25 1.57
CA ASP A 34 12.97 -14.74 0.27
C ASP A 34 13.36 -13.27 0.34
N ILE A 35 12.65 -12.46 1.13
CA ILE A 35 12.92 -11.02 1.29
C ILE A 35 14.13 -10.79 2.22
N LEU A 36 14.20 -11.48 3.36
CA LEU A 36 15.23 -11.29 4.39
C LEU A 36 16.63 -11.68 3.95
N TYR A 37 16.74 -12.67 3.06
CA TYR A 37 18.00 -13.23 2.60
C TYR A 37 18.35 -12.86 1.16
N ASP A 38 17.57 -11.98 0.53
CA ASP A 38 17.92 -11.43 -0.78
C ASP A 38 19.13 -10.50 -0.63
N GLU A 39 20.22 -10.79 -1.34
CA GLU A 39 21.49 -10.06 -1.26
C GLU A 39 21.49 -8.79 -2.15
N GLU A 40 20.51 -8.62 -3.03
CA GLU A 40 20.46 -7.47 -3.93
C GLU A 40 20.20 -6.16 -3.18
N ASN A 41 20.66 -5.04 -3.76
CA ASN A 41 20.26 -3.71 -3.32
C ASN A 41 18.82 -3.45 -3.75
N PHE A 42 17.87 -3.75 -2.86
CA PHE A 42 16.45 -3.60 -3.12
C PHE A 42 15.81 -2.49 -2.28
N TRP A 43 14.72 -1.95 -2.81
CA TRP A 43 13.75 -1.19 -2.03
C TRP A 43 12.55 -2.08 -1.70
N LEU A 44 12.17 -2.13 -0.43
CA LEU A 44 10.92 -2.73 0.03
C LEU A 44 9.84 -1.64 0.10
N ILE A 45 8.82 -1.77 -0.74
CA ILE A 45 7.74 -0.81 -0.84
C ILE A 45 6.45 -1.53 -0.46
N LEU A 46 5.75 -1.00 0.55
CA LEU A 46 4.51 -1.60 1.04
C LEU A 46 3.34 -0.66 0.82
N ASP A 47 2.21 -1.19 0.37
CA ASP A 47 0.93 -0.51 0.51
C ASP A 47 0.53 -0.34 1.99
N LEU A 48 -0.43 0.54 2.27
CA LEU A 48 -0.89 0.86 3.63
C LEU A 48 -2.21 0.18 4.00
N ASP A 49 -3.30 0.58 3.35
CA ASP A 49 -4.67 0.16 3.68
C ASP A 49 -4.88 -1.28 3.23
N ASP A 50 -5.40 -2.14 4.11
CA ASP A 50 -5.61 -3.57 3.86
C ASP A 50 -4.31 -4.37 3.60
N THR A 51 -3.14 -3.73 3.72
CA THR A 51 -1.82 -4.35 3.64
C THR A 51 -1.11 -4.32 4.99
N LEU A 52 -0.90 -3.13 5.57
CA LEU A 52 -0.31 -2.99 6.91
C LEU A 52 -1.38 -2.90 7.99
N LEU A 53 -2.44 -2.15 7.72
CA LEU A 53 -3.49 -1.85 8.69
C LEU A 53 -4.88 -1.81 8.04
N GLN A 54 -5.89 -1.96 8.89
CA GLN A 54 -7.30 -1.76 8.55
C GLN A 54 -8.01 -0.99 9.68
N GLY A 55 -9.16 -0.41 9.37
CA GLY A 55 -10.03 0.19 10.39
C GLY A 55 -10.56 -0.87 11.36
N GLY A 56 -10.60 -0.54 12.66
CA GLY A 56 -11.04 -1.45 13.72
C GLY A 56 -12.56 -1.53 13.87
N GLU A 57 -13.29 -0.55 13.35
CA GLU A 57 -14.75 -0.51 13.32
C GLU A 57 -15.29 -0.69 11.89
N ALA A 58 -16.47 -1.30 11.74
CA ALA A 58 -17.07 -1.58 10.45
C ALA A 58 -17.20 -0.33 9.55
N LEU A 59 -17.60 0.83 10.10
CA LEU A 59 -17.71 2.08 9.34
C LEU A 59 -16.34 2.64 8.90
N SER A 60 -15.30 2.43 9.70
CA SER A 60 -13.93 2.86 9.39
C SER A 60 -13.22 1.93 8.39
N HIS A 61 -13.80 0.77 8.10
CA HIS A 61 -13.20 -0.25 7.25
C HIS A 61 -13.21 0.14 5.76
N SER A 62 -12.20 -0.29 5.01
CA SER A 62 -12.06 0.00 3.56
C SER A 62 -13.24 -0.51 2.73
N ILE A 63 -13.76 -1.70 3.06
CA ILE A 63 -14.95 -2.27 2.42
C ILE A 63 -16.15 -1.32 2.47
N TRP A 64 -16.38 -0.62 3.60
CA TRP A 64 -17.45 0.38 3.69
C TRP A 64 -17.23 1.50 2.66
N LYS A 65 -16.02 2.07 2.62
CA LYS A 65 -15.62 3.11 1.66
C LYS A 65 -15.88 2.65 0.22
N SER A 66 -15.40 1.46 -0.14
CA SER A 66 -15.55 0.89 -1.48
C SER A 66 -17.02 0.69 -1.85
N LYS A 67 -17.85 0.18 -0.93
CA LYS A 67 -19.30 0.03 -1.16
C LYS A 67 -20.00 1.38 -1.30
N ALA A 68 -19.63 2.39 -0.52
CA ALA A 68 -20.20 3.73 -0.60
C ALA A 68 -19.91 4.38 -1.97
N ILE A 69 -18.66 4.31 -2.45
CA ILE A 69 -18.26 4.80 -3.79
C ILE A 69 -19.04 4.07 -4.88
N GLN A 70 -19.06 2.73 -4.84
CA GLN A 70 -19.80 1.92 -5.81
C GLN A 70 -21.31 2.22 -5.79
N GLY A 71 -21.87 2.55 -4.62
CA GLY A 71 -23.26 2.97 -4.47
C GLY A 71 -23.56 4.24 -5.25
N LEU A 72 -22.72 5.27 -5.12
CA LEU A 72 -22.83 6.52 -5.88
C LEU A 72 -22.62 6.30 -7.38
N GLN A 73 -21.64 5.48 -7.77
CA GLN A 73 -21.40 5.14 -9.18
C GLN A 73 -22.60 4.46 -9.83
N LYS A 74 -23.28 3.55 -9.10
CA LYS A 74 -24.52 2.91 -9.57
C LYS A 74 -25.68 3.89 -9.75
N GLN A 75 -25.61 5.07 -9.13
CA GLN A 75 -26.57 6.17 -9.30
C GLN A 75 -26.16 7.13 -10.44
N GLY A 76 -25.05 6.86 -11.14
CA GLY A 76 -24.56 7.66 -12.25
C GLY A 76 -23.53 8.71 -11.87
N THR A 77 -23.09 8.78 -10.60
CA THR A 77 -22.01 9.68 -10.18
C THR A 77 -20.67 9.21 -10.77
N PRO A 78 -19.90 10.08 -11.45
CA PRO A 78 -18.56 9.74 -11.90
C PRO A 78 -17.65 9.28 -10.75
N GLU A 79 -16.69 8.40 -11.04
CA GLU A 79 -15.79 7.82 -10.04
C GLU A 79 -15.07 8.87 -9.19
N GLN A 80 -14.49 9.89 -9.83
CA GLN A 80 -13.78 10.96 -9.14
C GLN A 80 -14.70 11.74 -8.19
N GLU A 81 -15.92 12.05 -8.61
CA GLU A 81 -16.90 12.77 -7.78
C GLU A 81 -17.38 11.90 -6.60
N ALA A 82 -17.58 10.60 -6.83
CA ALA A 82 -17.90 9.65 -5.76
C ALA A 82 -16.75 9.51 -4.75
N TRP A 83 -15.50 9.51 -5.22
CA TRP A 83 -14.31 9.49 -4.38
C TRP A 83 -14.22 10.76 -3.52
N GLU A 84 -14.35 11.93 -4.13
CA GLU A 84 -14.31 13.23 -3.45
C GLU A 84 -15.45 13.40 -2.43
N ALA A 85 -16.61 12.76 -2.66
CA ALA A 85 -17.72 12.77 -1.72
C ALA A 85 -17.51 11.84 -0.51
N VAL A 86 -16.93 10.65 -0.71
CA VAL A 86 -16.87 9.60 0.32
C VAL A 86 -15.61 9.70 1.19
N VAL A 87 -14.46 9.98 0.58
CA VAL A 87 -13.15 9.85 1.26
C VAL A 87 -12.95 10.85 2.40
N PRO A 88 -13.34 12.14 2.29
CA PRO A 88 -13.22 13.05 3.42
C PRO A 88 -14.00 12.58 4.65
N PHE A 89 -15.23 12.11 4.46
CA PHE A 89 -16.04 11.53 5.53
C PHE A 89 -15.38 10.27 6.12
N TRP A 90 -14.88 9.38 5.26
CA TRP A 90 -14.20 8.17 5.72
C TRP A 90 -12.94 8.47 6.57
N ILE A 91 -12.18 9.49 6.19
CA ILE A 91 -11.02 9.98 6.96
C ILE A 91 -11.47 10.53 8.33
N GLU A 92 -12.56 11.32 8.38
CA GLU A 92 -13.14 11.80 9.64
C GLU A 92 -13.56 10.64 10.55
N ILE A 93 -14.18 9.60 10.00
CA ILE A 93 -14.53 8.39 10.74
C ILE A 93 -13.27 7.70 11.28
N GLN A 94 -12.24 7.54 10.47
CA GLN A 94 -10.98 6.93 10.91
C GLN A 94 -10.26 7.72 12.00
N GLU A 95 -10.39 9.05 12.04
CA GLU A 95 -9.83 9.90 13.10
C GLU A 95 -10.41 9.57 14.49
N MET A 96 -11.69 9.16 14.51
CA MET A 96 -12.42 8.75 15.72
C MET A 96 -12.27 7.25 16.05
N GLY A 97 -11.91 6.44 15.07
CA GLY A 97 -11.84 4.99 15.18
C GLY A 97 -10.51 4.46 15.68
N THR A 98 -10.47 3.14 15.80
CA THR A 98 -9.25 2.40 16.06
C THR A 98 -8.68 1.84 14.75
N VAL A 99 -7.41 1.44 14.79
CA VAL A 99 -6.78 0.69 13.70
C VAL A 99 -6.29 -0.65 14.22
N GLN A 100 -6.34 -1.64 13.35
CA GLN A 100 -5.81 -2.97 13.62
C GLN A 100 -4.75 -3.32 12.59
N PRO A 101 -3.65 -3.98 13.00
CA PRO A 101 -2.71 -4.51 12.05
C PRO A 101 -3.35 -5.66 11.26
N ILE A 102 -3.01 -5.81 9.98
CA ILE A 102 -3.39 -7.00 9.21
C ILE A 102 -2.67 -8.22 9.78
N GLU A 103 -1.34 -8.20 9.78
CA GLU A 103 -0.52 -9.27 10.35
C GLU A 103 0.68 -8.65 11.07
N SER A 104 0.82 -8.86 12.37
CA SER A 104 1.91 -8.23 13.14
C SER A 104 3.32 -8.64 12.68
N ALA A 105 3.46 -9.80 12.04
CA ALA A 105 4.75 -10.27 11.53
C ALA A 105 5.33 -9.39 10.43
N ILE A 106 4.51 -8.62 9.69
CA ILE A 106 5.02 -7.72 8.64
C ILE A 106 5.85 -6.58 9.23
N PHE A 107 5.54 -6.12 10.45
CA PHE A 107 6.33 -5.09 11.12
C PHE A 107 7.67 -5.61 11.61
N LEU A 108 7.72 -6.88 12.05
CA LEU A 108 8.99 -7.55 12.37
C LEU A 108 9.86 -7.72 11.13
N LEU A 109 9.25 -7.97 9.96
CA LEU A 109 9.98 -7.97 8.69
C LEU A 109 10.54 -6.58 8.38
N ILE A 110 9.71 -5.53 8.45
CA ILE A 110 10.13 -4.14 8.23
C ILE A 110 11.33 -3.79 9.12
N GLU A 111 11.23 -4.02 10.43
CA GLU A 111 12.30 -3.72 11.38
C GLU A 111 13.60 -4.46 11.03
N LYS A 112 13.52 -5.73 10.64
CA LYS A 112 14.69 -6.52 10.25
C LYS A 112 15.34 -6.02 8.96
N ILE A 113 14.54 -5.64 7.96
CA ILE A 113 15.04 -5.07 6.70
C ILE A 113 15.70 -3.71 6.95
N GLN A 114 15.09 -2.87 7.78
CA GLN A 114 15.68 -1.59 8.19
C GLN A 114 17.01 -1.77 8.93
N LYS A 115 17.10 -2.75 9.84
CA LYS A 115 18.36 -3.11 10.54
C LYS A 115 19.46 -3.61 9.61
N GLN A 116 19.11 -4.16 8.44
CA GLN A 116 20.06 -4.51 7.39
C GLN A 116 20.50 -3.29 6.55
N GLY A 117 19.99 -2.08 6.85
CA GLY A 117 20.27 -0.86 6.11
C GLY A 117 19.57 -0.78 4.75
N LYS A 118 18.58 -1.65 4.50
CA LYS A 118 17.85 -1.68 3.23
C LYS A 118 16.68 -0.70 3.25
N THR A 119 16.52 0.00 2.14
CA THR A 119 15.48 0.99 1.95
C THR A 119 14.09 0.39 2.10
N THR A 120 13.30 0.94 3.00
CA THR A 120 11.90 0.54 3.24
C THR A 120 11.02 1.78 3.37
N PHE A 121 9.88 1.81 2.69
CA PHE A 121 8.89 2.88 2.81
C PHE A 121 7.49 2.41 2.40
N VAL A 122 6.48 3.20 2.74
CA VAL A 122 5.08 2.95 2.38
C VAL A 122 4.67 3.79 1.17
N TYR A 123 3.86 3.21 0.28
CA TYR A 123 3.25 3.89 -0.86
C TYR A 123 1.73 3.75 -0.85
N THR A 124 1.02 4.87 -0.67
CA THR A 124 -0.43 4.91 -0.48
C THR A 124 -1.11 5.91 -1.41
N GLU A 125 -2.30 5.55 -1.88
CA GLU A 125 -3.21 6.44 -2.61
C GLU A 125 -4.10 7.27 -1.66
N ARG A 126 -3.82 7.28 -0.35
CA ARG A 126 -4.47 8.24 0.54
C ARG A 126 -4.17 9.68 0.09
N PRO A 127 -5.12 10.61 0.21
CA PRO A 127 -4.86 12.01 -0.09
C PRO A 127 -3.84 12.57 0.91
N LYS A 128 -3.07 13.57 0.49
CA LYS A 128 -2.07 14.24 1.36
C LYS A 128 -2.67 14.87 2.63
N THR A 129 -3.98 15.16 2.62
CA THR A 129 -4.71 15.64 3.81
C THR A 129 -4.81 14.58 4.92
N ALA A 130 -4.68 13.29 4.59
CA ALA A 130 -4.67 12.20 5.56
C ALA A 130 -3.31 12.01 6.26
N LYS A 131 -2.31 12.84 5.97
CA LYS A 131 -0.93 12.67 6.46
C LYS A 131 -0.87 12.54 8.00
N ASP A 132 -1.44 13.49 8.73
CA ASP A 132 -1.35 13.49 10.20
C ASP A 132 -2.08 12.29 10.82
N LEU A 133 -3.25 11.91 10.27
CA LEU A 133 -3.98 10.71 10.67
C LEU A 133 -3.17 9.44 10.42
N THR A 134 -2.58 9.29 9.23
CA THR A 134 -1.76 8.12 8.89
C THR A 134 -0.56 7.98 9.81
N LEU A 135 0.13 9.09 10.14
CA LEU A 135 1.26 9.06 11.08
C LEU A 135 0.80 8.65 12.48
N LYS A 136 -0.33 9.18 12.95
CA LYS A 136 -0.95 8.78 14.23
C LYS A 136 -1.27 7.29 14.25
N GLN A 137 -1.85 6.75 13.17
CA GLN A 137 -2.20 5.32 13.06
C GLN A 137 -0.96 4.42 13.07
N LEU A 138 0.09 4.76 12.32
CA LEU A 138 1.34 3.98 12.34
C LEU A 138 2.04 4.05 13.69
N HIS A 139 2.01 5.21 14.36
CA HIS A 139 2.52 5.34 15.72
C HIS A 139 1.76 4.47 16.72
N MET A 140 0.42 4.36 16.61
CA MET A 140 -0.37 3.43 17.45
C MET A 140 0.04 1.97 17.27
N LEU A 141 0.57 1.60 16.09
CA LEU A 141 1.08 0.27 15.79
C LEU A 141 2.58 0.11 16.10
N ASN A 142 3.23 1.15 16.65
CA ASN A 142 4.67 1.20 16.94
C ASN A 142 5.56 0.95 15.71
N VAL A 143 5.17 1.52 14.56
CA VAL A 143 5.91 1.37 13.29
C VAL A 143 6.57 2.69 12.92
N SER A 144 7.87 2.66 12.65
CA SER A 144 8.62 3.78 12.06
C SER A 144 9.16 3.38 10.69
N LEU A 145 9.09 4.29 9.72
CA LEU A 145 9.57 4.09 8.34
C LEU A 145 10.70 5.06 7.98
N GLU A 146 11.13 5.90 8.92
CA GLU A 146 12.08 7.00 8.65
C GLU A 146 13.51 6.52 8.47
N ASP A 147 13.92 5.50 9.23
CA ASP A 147 15.33 5.14 9.43
C ASP A 147 16.08 4.83 8.13
N THR A 148 15.40 4.22 7.16
CA THR A 148 15.97 3.82 5.87
C THR A 148 15.24 4.42 4.68
N ALA A 149 14.38 5.40 4.92
CA ALA A 149 13.54 5.95 3.87
C ALA A 149 14.40 6.61 2.78
N PRO A 150 14.10 6.39 1.47
CA PRO A 150 14.86 7.06 0.42
C PRO A 150 14.71 8.58 0.56
N GLN A 151 15.77 9.33 0.25
CA GLN A 151 15.78 10.79 0.29
C GLN A 151 15.66 11.32 -1.15
N PRO A 152 14.54 11.96 -1.51
CA PRO A 152 14.39 12.58 -2.82
C PRO A 152 15.42 13.69 -3.03
N GLN A 153 16.00 13.77 -4.23
CA GLN A 153 17.05 14.75 -4.57
C GLN A 153 16.47 16.05 -5.15
N ALA A 154 15.17 16.08 -5.46
CA ALA A 154 14.46 17.23 -5.97
C ALA A 154 13.07 17.35 -5.30
N PRO A 155 12.44 18.54 -5.34
CA PRO A 155 11.07 18.69 -4.87
C PRO A 155 10.09 17.82 -5.66
N LEU A 156 9.13 17.22 -4.95
CA LEU A 156 8.03 16.49 -5.58
C LEU A 156 7.02 17.45 -6.24
N PRO A 157 6.30 16.97 -7.26
CA PRO A 157 5.08 17.63 -7.75
C PRO A 157 4.09 17.92 -6.61
N LYS A 158 3.32 19.01 -6.72
CA LYS A 158 2.43 19.52 -5.64
C LYS A 158 1.34 18.53 -5.17
N ASN A 159 1.04 17.53 -5.98
CA ASN A 159 0.06 16.49 -5.75
C ASN A 159 0.65 15.21 -5.15
N LEU A 160 1.98 15.12 -5.06
CA LEU A 160 2.66 14.10 -4.26
C LEU A 160 3.13 14.71 -2.95
N LEU A 161 3.09 13.91 -1.90
CA LEU A 161 3.69 14.23 -0.62
C LEU A 161 4.51 13.04 -0.17
N TYR A 162 5.79 13.25 0.10
CA TYR A 162 6.64 12.24 0.71
C TYR A 162 7.15 12.74 2.05
N THR A 163 6.86 12.01 3.11
CA THR A 163 7.26 12.39 4.47
C THR A 163 7.26 11.17 5.37
N SER A 164 8.18 11.14 6.32
CA SER A 164 8.25 10.09 7.35
C SER A 164 8.29 8.66 6.78
N GLY A 165 8.90 8.48 5.61
CA GLY A 165 8.91 7.19 4.89
C GLY A 165 7.58 6.77 4.27
N ILE A 166 6.72 7.72 3.94
CA ILE A 166 5.40 7.48 3.33
C ILE A 166 5.23 8.38 2.10
N LEU A 167 4.98 7.77 0.95
CA LEU A 167 4.59 8.44 -0.28
C LEU A 167 3.07 8.44 -0.40
N PHE A 168 2.47 9.62 -0.29
CA PHE A 168 1.06 9.89 -0.53
C PHE A 168 0.87 10.36 -1.96
N SER A 169 0.03 9.64 -2.72
CA SER A 169 -0.20 9.95 -4.12
C SER A 169 -1.64 10.21 -4.50
N GLY A 170 -2.58 10.43 -3.57
CA GLY A 170 -4.02 10.31 -3.82
C GLY A 170 -4.68 10.98 -5.04
N ASP A 171 -3.99 11.86 -5.78
CA ASP A 171 -4.42 12.37 -7.10
C ASP A 171 -3.95 11.48 -8.28
N TYR A 172 -3.19 10.41 -7.99
CA TYR A 172 -2.59 9.47 -8.92
C TYR A 172 -2.84 8.05 -8.45
N HIS A 173 -3.17 7.19 -9.41
CA HIS A 173 -3.06 5.77 -9.21
C HIS A 173 -1.61 5.34 -8.95
N LYS A 174 -1.44 4.15 -8.37
CA LYS A 174 -0.15 3.46 -8.28
C LYS A 174 0.48 3.38 -9.67
N GLY A 175 1.80 3.36 -9.80
CA GLY A 175 2.47 3.48 -11.10
C GLY A 175 2.86 4.94 -11.38
N PRO A 176 1.99 5.82 -11.92
CA PRO A 176 2.36 7.21 -12.20
C PRO A 176 2.93 7.99 -11.01
N GLY A 177 2.37 7.81 -9.81
CA GLY A 177 2.90 8.45 -8.60
C GLY A 177 4.30 7.96 -8.22
N LEU A 178 4.56 6.65 -8.38
CA LEU A 178 5.89 6.08 -8.14
C LEU A 178 6.88 6.46 -9.26
N ASP A 179 6.43 6.58 -10.51
CA ASP A 179 7.24 7.02 -11.65
C ASP A 179 7.87 8.39 -11.36
N LEU A 180 7.02 9.36 -11.01
CA LEU A 180 7.45 10.72 -10.62
C LEU A 180 8.38 10.72 -9.39
N PHE A 181 8.18 9.78 -8.46
CA PHE A 181 9.06 9.63 -7.29
C PHE A 181 10.43 9.04 -7.65
N LEU A 182 10.47 8.05 -8.55
CA LEU A 182 11.72 7.44 -9.01
C LEU A 182 12.55 8.44 -9.84
N GLU A 183 11.93 9.28 -10.66
CA GLU A 183 12.62 10.32 -11.45
C GLU A 183 13.48 11.27 -10.61
N ILE A 184 13.06 11.52 -9.37
CA ILE A 184 13.75 12.44 -8.45
C ILE A 184 14.64 11.72 -7.43
N CYS A 185 14.67 10.39 -7.43
CA CYS A 185 15.51 9.62 -6.53
C CYS A 185 16.76 9.12 -7.27
N THR A 186 17.93 9.42 -6.70
CA THR A 186 19.20 8.85 -7.18
C THR A 186 20.10 8.48 -6.01
N PRO A 187 20.79 7.32 -6.05
CA PRO A 187 20.65 6.26 -7.05
C PRO A 187 19.34 5.45 -6.90
N LEU A 188 18.91 4.81 -7.99
CA LEU A 188 17.81 3.84 -7.98
C LEU A 188 18.28 2.47 -7.48
N PRO A 189 17.38 1.62 -6.95
CA PRO A 189 17.75 0.28 -6.52
C PRO A 189 17.99 -0.64 -7.71
N ALA A 190 18.71 -1.73 -7.48
CA ALA A 190 18.81 -2.83 -8.44
C ALA A 190 17.47 -3.60 -8.55
N LYS A 191 16.70 -3.61 -7.45
CA LYS A 191 15.43 -4.33 -7.33
C LYS A 191 14.37 -3.58 -6.55
N ILE A 192 13.11 -3.77 -6.91
CA ILE A 192 11.96 -3.37 -6.09
C ILE A 192 11.22 -4.64 -5.66
N ILE A 193 10.95 -4.73 -4.36
CA ILE A 193 10.02 -5.69 -3.79
C ILE A 193 8.78 -4.89 -3.38
N TYR A 194 7.64 -5.19 -3.99
CA TYR A 194 6.41 -4.43 -3.79
C TYR A 194 5.30 -5.33 -3.23
N ILE A 195 4.66 -4.91 -2.15
CA ILE A 195 3.61 -5.66 -1.45
C ILE A 195 2.32 -4.83 -1.42
N ASP A 196 1.24 -5.38 -1.93
CA ASP A 196 -0.09 -4.72 -1.98
C ASP A 196 -1.19 -5.78 -1.99
N ASN A 197 -2.35 -5.48 -1.41
CA ASN A 197 -3.47 -6.41 -1.38
C ASN A 197 -4.20 -6.53 -2.72
N GLN A 198 -4.07 -5.53 -3.60
CA GLN A 198 -4.66 -5.48 -4.93
C GLN A 198 -3.68 -5.91 -6.01
N LYS A 199 -4.05 -6.96 -6.75
CA LYS A 199 -3.21 -7.55 -7.80
C LYS A 199 -2.91 -6.54 -8.91
N GLU A 200 -3.88 -5.71 -9.26
CA GLU A 200 -3.78 -4.71 -10.32
C GLU A 200 -2.69 -3.68 -10.00
N ASN A 201 -2.56 -3.30 -8.72
CA ASN A 201 -1.49 -2.42 -8.25
C ASN A 201 -0.13 -3.10 -8.37
N VAL A 202 -0.02 -4.35 -7.93
CA VAL A 202 1.22 -5.15 -8.03
C VAL A 202 1.69 -5.28 -9.48
N LEU A 203 0.79 -5.54 -10.42
CA LEU A 203 1.12 -5.64 -11.84
C LEU A 203 1.60 -4.30 -12.40
N ARG A 204 0.90 -3.22 -12.07
CA ARG A 204 1.22 -1.87 -12.56
C ARG A 204 2.59 -1.37 -12.09
N ILE A 205 3.00 -1.70 -10.87
CA ILE A 205 4.36 -1.41 -10.39
C ILE A 205 5.40 -2.28 -11.12
N GLY A 206 5.06 -3.52 -11.48
CA GLY A 206 5.93 -4.38 -12.29
C GLY A 206 6.20 -3.80 -13.68
N ASP A 207 5.15 -3.31 -14.35
CA ASP A 207 5.29 -2.63 -15.65
C ASP A 207 6.19 -1.38 -15.55
N LEU A 208 6.06 -0.64 -14.45
CA LEU A 208 6.95 0.50 -14.16
C LEU A 208 8.40 0.06 -13.95
N CYS A 209 8.65 -1.01 -13.18
CA CYS A 209 10.01 -1.51 -12.98
C CYS A 209 10.66 -1.95 -14.29
N GLN A 210 9.89 -2.54 -15.21
CA GLN A 210 10.36 -2.87 -16.55
C GLN A 210 10.81 -1.64 -17.34
N LYS A 211 10.08 -0.51 -17.25
CA LYS A 211 10.47 0.78 -17.87
C LYS A 211 11.86 1.24 -17.40
N TYR A 212 12.19 1.04 -16.12
CA TYR A 212 13.45 1.46 -15.52
C TYR A 212 14.56 0.40 -15.58
N GLY A 213 14.28 -0.82 -16.06
CA GLY A 213 15.23 -1.93 -16.00
C GLY A 213 15.55 -2.37 -14.57
N ILE A 214 14.63 -2.17 -13.62
CA ILE A 214 14.76 -2.56 -12.21
C ILE A 214 14.19 -3.97 -12.06
N ALA A 215 14.94 -4.88 -11.41
CA ALA A 215 14.44 -6.21 -11.09
C ALA A 215 13.22 -6.11 -10.17
N TYR A 216 12.25 -7.01 -10.31
CA TYR A 216 10.97 -6.87 -9.63
C TYR A 216 10.52 -8.15 -8.95
N PHE A 217 10.07 -8.01 -7.70
CA PHE A 217 9.30 -9.03 -7.00
C PHE A 217 7.99 -8.43 -6.48
N GLY A 218 6.91 -8.68 -7.20
CA GLY A 218 5.57 -8.24 -6.82
C GLY A 218 4.84 -9.28 -5.98
N ILE A 219 4.25 -8.86 -4.86
CA ILE A 219 3.52 -9.74 -3.94
C ILE A 219 2.10 -9.22 -3.77
N THR A 220 1.13 -10.01 -4.22
CA THR A 220 -0.28 -9.81 -3.87
C THR A 220 -0.54 -10.40 -2.49
N TYR A 221 -0.87 -9.56 -1.53
CA TYR A 221 -0.98 -9.92 -0.13
C TYR A 221 -2.44 -10.12 0.31
N LYS A 222 -2.81 -11.35 0.65
CA LYS A 222 -4.19 -11.77 0.94
C LYS A 222 -4.45 -12.07 2.42
N ALA A 223 -3.59 -11.62 3.32
CA ALA A 223 -3.72 -11.95 4.74
C ALA A 223 -5.03 -11.46 5.37
N GLN A 224 -5.56 -10.32 4.93
CA GLN A 224 -6.85 -9.80 5.41
C GLN A 224 -7.99 -10.84 5.30
N GLU A 225 -7.98 -11.68 4.25
CA GLU A 225 -9.02 -12.69 4.00
C GLU A 225 -9.01 -13.84 5.04
N LEU A 226 -7.93 -13.97 5.82
CA LEU A 226 -7.81 -14.99 6.87
C LEU A 226 -8.34 -14.53 8.24
N HIS A 227 -8.56 -13.22 8.41
CA HIS A 227 -9.02 -12.68 9.69
C HIS A 227 -10.55 -12.69 9.79
N PRO A 228 -11.12 -12.80 11.00
CA PRO A 228 -12.54 -12.58 11.20
C PRO A 228 -12.95 -11.22 10.61
N PRO A 229 -14.08 -11.16 9.90
CA PRO A 229 -14.50 -9.91 9.28
C PRO A 229 -14.79 -8.87 10.36
N ILE A 230 -14.17 -7.69 10.22
CA ILE A 230 -14.51 -6.50 11.01
C ILE A 230 -15.79 -5.86 10.45
N TYR A 231 -15.94 -5.92 9.13
CA TYR A 231 -17.01 -5.25 8.43
C TYR A 231 -18.28 -6.10 8.36
N PHE A 232 -19.38 -5.52 8.85
CA PHE A 232 -20.74 -6.01 8.66
C PHE A 232 -21.65 -4.84 8.28
N ASP A 233 -22.42 -4.97 7.19
CA ASP A 233 -23.24 -3.88 6.61
C ASP A 233 -24.20 -3.26 7.63
N ASN A 234 -24.89 -4.09 8.42
CA ASN A 234 -25.83 -3.65 9.46
C ASN A 234 -25.13 -2.91 10.61
N ILE A 235 -23.95 -3.36 11.03
CA ILE A 235 -23.15 -2.70 12.06
C ILE A 235 -22.65 -1.34 11.56
N ALA A 236 -22.13 -1.29 10.34
CA ALA A 236 -21.68 -0.05 9.71
C ALA A 236 -22.84 0.94 9.55
N GLN A 237 -24.05 0.47 9.21
CA GLN A 237 -25.24 1.32 9.12
C GLN A 237 -25.62 1.93 10.47
N VAL A 238 -25.60 1.13 11.55
CA VAL A 238 -25.83 1.65 12.91
C VAL A 238 -24.76 2.69 13.26
N GLN A 239 -23.48 2.38 13.05
CA GLN A 239 -22.39 3.34 13.29
C GLN A 239 -22.56 4.63 12.49
N TYR A 240 -23.00 4.54 11.23
CA TYR A 240 -23.25 5.70 10.39
C TYR A 240 -24.32 6.62 10.97
N ASN A 241 -25.41 6.05 11.50
CA ASN A 241 -26.48 6.80 12.15
C ASN A 241 -26.02 7.53 13.42
N TYR A 242 -24.93 7.07 14.05
CA TYR A 242 -24.31 7.67 15.23
C TYR A 242 -22.92 8.26 14.95
N SER A 243 -22.62 8.63 13.70
CA SER A 243 -21.28 9.02 13.23
C SER A 243 -20.61 10.15 14.01
N LYS A 244 -21.37 11.02 14.70
CA LYS A 244 -20.82 12.05 15.61
C LYS A 244 -20.02 11.48 16.79
N LYS A 245 -20.25 10.22 17.14
CA LYS A 245 -19.48 9.47 18.13
C LYS A 245 -19.41 8.01 17.65
N LEU A 246 -18.35 7.70 16.92
CA LEU A 246 -18.17 6.36 16.35
C LEU A 246 -18.30 5.30 17.44
N LEU A 247 -19.26 4.40 17.26
CA LEU A 247 -19.51 3.29 18.17
C LEU A 247 -18.57 2.13 17.84
N SER A 248 -18.09 1.43 18.86
CA SER A 248 -17.48 0.10 18.69
C SER A 248 -18.46 -0.86 17.99
N ASN A 249 -17.94 -1.89 17.31
CA ASN A 249 -18.78 -2.91 16.67
C ASN A 249 -19.72 -3.59 17.68
N GLU A 250 -19.28 -3.82 18.91
CA GLU A 250 -20.05 -4.44 19.99
C GLU A 250 -21.22 -3.56 20.43
N ALA A 251 -20.97 -2.27 20.67
CA ALA A 251 -22.02 -1.31 21.04
C ALA A 251 -23.07 -1.16 19.92
N ALA A 252 -22.64 -1.10 18.66
CA ALA A 252 -23.55 -1.06 17.53
C ALA A 252 -24.38 -2.36 17.41
N ALA A 253 -23.76 -3.52 17.65
CA ALA A 253 -24.47 -4.80 17.67
C ALA A 253 -25.52 -4.89 18.80
N LEU A 254 -25.23 -4.33 19.97
CA LEU A 254 -26.19 -4.24 21.07
C LEU A 254 -27.41 -3.38 20.71
N LEU A 255 -27.18 -2.19 20.12
CA LEU A 255 -28.28 -1.33 19.67
C LEU A 255 -29.15 -2.03 18.62
N LEU A 256 -28.53 -2.71 17.65
CA LEU A 256 -29.26 -3.44 16.62
C LEU A 256 -30.16 -4.53 17.23
N ARG A 257 -29.67 -5.28 18.23
CA ARG A 257 -30.48 -6.29 18.92
C ARG A 257 -31.67 -5.68 19.64
N HIS A 258 -31.50 -4.53 20.30
CA HIS A 258 -32.61 -3.87 21.00
C HIS A 258 -33.68 -3.34 20.04
N GLN A 259 -33.30 -2.84 18.86
CA GLN A 259 -34.25 -2.36 17.84
C GLN A 259 -35.05 -3.48 17.16
N MET A 260 -34.59 -4.74 17.23
CA MET A 260 -35.32 -5.89 16.66
C MET A 260 -36.41 -6.45 17.58
N HIS A 261 -36.48 -5.99 18.83
CA HIS A 261 -37.44 -6.44 19.83
C HIS A 261 -38.59 -5.45 20.07
N GLU A 262 -38.63 -4.35 19.32
CA GLU A 262 -39.75 -3.40 19.22
C GLU A 262 -40.56 -3.66 17.94
#